data_AF-A0AAQ4DWY9-F1
#
_entry.id   AF-A0AAQ4DWY9-F1
#
_cell.length_a   1.000
_cell.length_b   1.000
_cell.length_c   1.000
_cell.angle_alpha   90.00
_cell.angle_beta   90.00
_cell.angle_gamma   90.00
#
_symmetry.space_group_name_H-M   'P 1'
#
loop_
_entity.id
_entity.type
_entity.pdbx_description
1 polymer ?
#
loop_
_entity_poly.entity_id
_entity_poly.type
_entity_poly.pdbx_seq_one_letter_code
_entity_poly.pdbx_strand_id
1 'polypeptide(L)'
;MQGKHSSWKAWSRLRHLIHTLSSKTATNRNLTKVLNTYKGEGRRLSEDLKAKYLKKEKGQFPVPERYEGPDNEELDRPFTMTELWTAIDKSNKRSSSGREAITHKLLCNMSGTAGPCLLGRINEA
;
A
#
# COMPACT_ATOMS: atom_id res chain seq x y z
N MET A 1 -10.58 10.95 1.46
CA MET A 1 -11.71 10.24 0.82
C MET A 1 -11.32 8.80 0.51
N GLN A 2 -11.75 7.84 1.32
CA GLN A 2 -11.51 6.42 1.05
C GLN A 2 -12.40 5.97 -0.11
N GLY A 3 -11.84 5.88 -1.31
CA GLY A 3 -12.50 5.22 -2.41
C GLY A 3 -12.62 3.73 -2.07
N LYS A 4 -13.82 3.26 -1.70
CA LYS A 4 -14.18 1.84 -1.71
C LYS A 4 -13.99 1.34 -3.13
N HIS A 5 -12.79 0.89 -3.46
CA HIS A 5 -12.57 0.17 -4.68
C HIS A 5 -13.32 -1.15 -4.53
N SER A 6 -14.29 -1.40 -5.39
CA SER A 6 -14.82 -2.76 -5.51
C SER A 6 -13.63 -3.70 -5.65
N SER A 7 -13.62 -4.81 -4.90
CA SER A 7 -12.51 -5.77 -4.85
C SER A 7 -11.97 -6.11 -6.24
N TRP A 8 -12.87 -6.13 -7.23
CA TRP A 8 -12.59 -6.27 -8.66
C TRP A 8 -11.67 -5.20 -9.26
N LYS A 9 -11.90 -3.91 -8.98
CA LYS A 9 -11.06 -2.79 -9.49
C LYS A 9 -9.68 -2.76 -8.84
N ALA A 10 -9.55 -3.27 -7.62
CA ALA A 10 -8.25 -3.45 -6.97
C ALA A 10 -7.50 -4.63 -7.61
N TRP A 11 -8.17 -5.76 -7.82
CA TRP A 11 -7.61 -6.94 -8.49
C TRP A 11 -7.17 -6.67 -9.93
N SER A 12 -7.98 -5.93 -10.69
CA SER A 12 -7.64 -5.55 -12.07
C SER A 12 -6.35 -4.73 -12.14
N ARG A 13 -6.19 -3.76 -11.23
CA ARG A 13 -4.96 -2.95 -11.13
C ARG A 13 -3.76 -3.78 -10.67
N LEU A 14 -3.92 -4.60 -9.62
CA LEU A 14 -2.87 -5.52 -9.16
C LEU A 14 -2.40 -6.44 -10.29
N ARG A 15 -3.33 -6.98 -11.09
CA ARG A 15 -3.02 -7.84 -12.23
C ARG A 15 -2.25 -7.11 -13.32
N HIS A 16 -2.56 -5.84 -13.56
CA HIS A 16 -1.87 -5.03 -14.54
C HIS A 16 -0.45 -4.65 -14.08
N LEU A 17 -0.26 -4.45 -12.77
CA LEU A 17 1.05 -4.21 -12.16
C LEU A 17 1.94 -5.45 -12.20
N ILE A 18 1.37 -6.64 -11.99
CA ILE A 18 2.13 -7.92 -12.00
C ILE A 18 2.39 -8.40 -13.44
N HIS A 19 1.49 -8.12 -14.38
CA HIS A 19 1.59 -8.53 -15.77
C HIS A 19 1.40 -7.33 -16.70
N THR A 20 2.48 -6.56 -16.87
CA THR A 20 2.52 -5.35 -17.70
C THR A 20 2.48 -5.62 -19.21
N LEU A 21 2.59 -6.89 -19.64
CA LEU A 21 2.86 -7.24 -21.05
C LEU A 21 1.78 -8.09 -21.76
N SER A 22 0.71 -8.53 -21.09
CA SER A 22 -0.31 -9.36 -21.78
C SER A 22 -1.50 -8.51 -22.23
N SER A 23 -1.59 -8.27 -23.55
CA SER A 23 -2.84 -7.85 -24.21
C SER A 23 -3.98 -8.80 -23.80
N LYS A 24 -5.20 -8.28 -23.65
CA LYS A 24 -6.43 -9.04 -23.36
C LYS A 24 -6.57 -10.28 -24.27
N THR A 25 -6.16 -10.14 -25.53
CA THR A 25 -6.18 -11.22 -26.53
C THR A 25 -5.15 -12.32 -26.22
N ALA A 26 -3.96 -11.95 -25.79
CA ALA A 26 -2.92 -12.90 -25.38
C ALA A 26 -3.32 -13.64 -24.09
N THR A 27 -3.94 -12.95 -23.13
CA THR A 27 -4.47 -13.56 -21.91
C THR A 27 -5.57 -14.56 -22.22
N ASN A 28 -6.51 -14.23 -23.11
CA ASN A 28 -7.58 -15.16 -23.52
C ASN A 28 -7.04 -16.39 -24.24
N ARG A 29 -6.08 -16.23 -25.17
CA ARG A 29 -5.44 -17.37 -25.83
C ARG A 29 -4.74 -18.30 -24.83
N ASN A 30 -4.02 -17.73 -23.86
CA ASN A 30 -3.36 -18.51 -22.83
C ASN A 30 -4.37 -19.21 -21.91
N LEU A 31 -5.47 -18.54 -21.53
CA LEU A 31 -6.55 -19.14 -20.75
C LEU A 31 -7.21 -20.31 -21.49
N THR A 32 -7.55 -20.15 -22.76
CA THR A 32 -8.12 -21.23 -23.58
C THR A 32 -7.14 -22.41 -23.71
N LYS A 33 -5.85 -22.15 -23.88
CA LYS A 33 -4.82 -23.19 -23.94
C LYS A 33 -4.72 -23.96 -22.62
N VAL A 34 -4.69 -23.25 -21.48
CA VAL A 34 -4.65 -23.87 -20.15
C VAL A 34 -5.91 -24.68 -19.89
N LEU A 35 -7.08 -24.16 -20.26
CA LEU A 35 -8.36 -24.86 -20.08
C LEU A 35 -8.42 -26.15 -20.91
N ASN A 36 -7.97 -26.11 -22.17
CA ASN A 36 -7.96 -27.29 -23.05
C ASN A 36 -6.87 -28.31 -22.69
N THR A 37 -5.78 -27.87 -22.06
CA THR A 37 -4.69 -28.76 -21.59
C THR A 37 -5.03 -29.43 -20.26
N TYR A 38 -5.99 -28.87 -19.51
CA TYR A 38 -6.42 -29.41 -18.22
C TYR A 38 -7.34 -30.62 -18.44
N LYS A 39 -6.84 -31.82 -18.12
CA LYS A 39 -7.51 -33.11 -18.34
C LYS A 39 -8.67 -33.41 -17.37
N GLY A 40 -9.12 -32.45 -16.55
CA GLY A 40 -10.18 -32.64 -15.55
C GLY A 40 -11.45 -31.84 -15.85
N GLU A 41 -12.57 -32.19 -15.19
CA GLU A 41 -13.80 -31.38 -15.21
C GLU A 41 -13.51 -29.95 -14.72
N GLY A 42 -13.95 -28.92 -15.46
CA GLY A 42 -13.59 -27.52 -15.22
C GLY A 42 -13.87 -26.98 -13.81
N ARG A 43 -14.73 -27.63 -13.01
CA ARG A 43 -14.91 -27.32 -11.58
C ARG A 43 -13.66 -27.62 -10.74
N ARG A 44 -12.95 -28.72 -11.03
CA ARG A 44 -11.73 -29.14 -10.32
C ARG A 44 -10.54 -28.22 -10.56
N LEU A 45 -10.47 -27.54 -11.72
CA LEU A 45 -9.42 -26.57 -12.01
C LEU A 45 -9.40 -25.43 -10.99
N SER A 46 -10.58 -24.94 -10.61
CA SER A 46 -10.69 -23.85 -9.65
C SER A 46 -10.26 -24.27 -8.23
N GLU A 47 -10.49 -25.53 -7.87
CA GLU A 47 -10.12 -26.12 -6.58
C GLU A 47 -8.61 -26.40 -6.53
N ASP A 48 -8.05 -26.93 -7.61
CA ASP A 48 -6.60 -27.14 -7.75
C ASP A 48 -5.82 -25.84 -7.74
N LEU A 49 -6.30 -24.80 -8.42
CA LEU A 49 -5.69 -23.47 -8.40
C LEU A 49 -5.77 -22.83 -7.01
N LYS A 50 -6.90 -23.01 -6.31
CA LYS A 50 -7.03 -22.58 -4.91
C LYS A 50 -6.04 -23.33 -4.02
N ALA A 51 -5.93 -24.66 -4.14
CA ALA A 51 -4.97 -25.43 -3.36
C ALA A 51 -3.51 -25.04 -3.63
N LYS A 52 -3.17 -24.79 -4.90
CA LYS A 52 -1.80 -24.46 -5.33
C LYS A 52 -1.34 -23.07 -4.91
N TYR A 53 -2.20 -22.06 -5.05
CA TYR A 53 -1.82 -20.65 -4.87
C TYR A 53 -2.38 -20.00 -3.61
N LEU A 54 -3.50 -20.49 -3.10
CA LEU A 54 -4.17 -19.98 -1.92
C LEU A 54 -4.08 -21.01 -0.80
N LYS A 55 -2.84 -21.48 -0.49
CA LYS A 55 -2.56 -22.37 0.64
C LYS A 55 -3.50 -22.00 1.79
N LYS A 56 -4.42 -22.92 2.11
CA LYS A 56 -5.57 -22.69 2.99
C LYS A 56 -5.12 -22.41 4.42
N GLU A 57 -3.92 -22.86 4.74
CA GLU A 57 -3.16 -22.38 5.88
C GLU A 57 -2.63 -21.00 5.53
N LYS A 58 -3.39 -19.99 5.96
CA LYS A 58 -2.74 -18.83 6.59
C LYS A 58 -1.85 -19.43 7.68
N GLY A 59 -0.63 -19.80 7.32
CA GLY A 59 0.46 -19.74 8.26
C GLY A 59 0.37 -18.33 8.81
N GLN A 60 -0.21 -18.20 9.99
CA GLN A 60 0.12 -17.09 10.86
C GLN A 60 1.61 -17.26 11.05
N PHE A 61 2.40 -16.69 10.13
CA PHE A 61 3.74 -16.32 10.50
C PHE A 61 3.50 -15.47 11.75
N PRO A 62 3.99 -15.90 12.92
CA PRO A 62 3.90 -15.07 14.09
C PRO A 62 4.58 -13.78 13.68
N VAL A 63 3.80 -12.72 13.47
CA VAL A 63 4.36 -11.40 13.32
C VAL A 63 4.96 -11.17 14.69
N PRO A 64 6.30 -11.09 14.80
CA PRO A 64 6.91 -10.96 16.11
C PRO A 64 6.35 -9.68 16.75
N GLU A 65 5.92 -9.77 18.00
CA GLU A 65 5.33 -8.64 18.73
C GLU A 65 6.32 -7.47 18.85
N ARG A 66 7.62 -7.76 18.70
CA ARG A 66 8.71 -6.80 18.67
C ARG A 66 9.58 -7.00 17.45
N TYR A 67 10.12 -5.91 16.95
CA TYR A 67 11.13 -5.94 15.93
C TYR A 67 12.39 -6.63 16.47
N GLU A 68 12.83 -7.71 15.83
CA GLU A 68 14.04 -8.48 16.18
C GLU A 68 15.24 -8.13 15.27
N GLY A 69 15.09 -7.12 14.40
CA GLY A 69 16.17 -6.66 13.54
C GLY A 69 17.15 -5.72 14.28
N PRO A 70 18.23 -5.29 13.60
CA PRO A 70 19.19 -4.34 14.18
C PRO A 70 18.54 -2.99 14.45
N ASP A 71 18.92 -2.35 15.55
CA ASP A 71 18.46 -1.01 15.92
C ASP A 71 18.72 -0.02 14.78
N ASN A 72 17.77 0.89 14.56
CA ASN A 72 17.85 1.87 13.48
C ASN A 72 17.90 3.28 14.06
N GLU A 73 19.12 3.67 14.47
CA GLU A 73 19.41 4.98 15.08
C GLU A 73 18.91 6.17 14.22
N GLU A 74 18.86 6.02 12.89
CA GLU A 74 18.35 7.07 12.00
C GLU A 74 16.84 7.30 12.11
N LEU A 75 16.08 6.25 12.44
CA LEU A 75 14.63 6.33 12.65
C LEU A 75 14.26 6.68 14.08
N ASP A 76 15.12 6.34 15.04
CA ASP A 76 14.89 6.57 16.47
C ASP A 76 15.33 7.97 16.93
N ARG A 77 16.10 8.69 16.10
CA ARG A 77 16.51 10.07 16.41
C ARG A 77 15.33 11.05 16.29
N PRO A 78 15.32 12.14 17.08
CA PRO A 78 14.34 13.21 16.93
C PRO A 78 14.38 13.82 15.52
N PHE A 79 13.21 14.10 14.96
CA PHE A 79 13.08 14.81 13.70
C PHE A 79 13.61 16.24 13.81
N THR A 80 14.19 16.71 12.72
CA THR A 80 14.72 18.07 12.58
C THR A 80 13.72 19.00 11.90
N MET A 81 13.90 20.31 12.09
CA MET A 81 13.06 21.33 11.43
C MET A 81 13.14 21.26 9.90
N THR A 82 14.32 20.94 9.36
CA THR A 82 14.55 20.78 7.92
C THR A 82 13.78 19.60 7.34
N GLU A 83 13.72 18.48 8.07
CA GLU A 83 12.95 17.30 7.66
C GLU A 83 11.45 17.60 7.68
N LEU A 84 10.97 18.35 8.68
CA LEU A 84 9.58 18.77 8.75
C LEU A 84 9.17 19.61 7.53
N TRP A 85 9.95 20.63 7.17
CA TRP A 85 9.66 21.46 6.00
C TRP A 85 9.76 20.69 4.69
N THR A 86 10.73 19.79 4.58
CA THR A 86 10.88 18.90 3.41
C THR A 86 9.68 17.97 3.28
N ALA A 87 9.16 17.45 4.39
CA ALA A 87 7.97 16.60 4.40
C ALA A 87 6.71 17.39 4.00
N ILE A 88 6.56 18.63 4.47
CA ILE A 88 5.46 19.52 4.07
C ILE A 88 5.51 19.82 2.57
N ASP A 89 6.70 20.07 2.01
CA ASP A 89 6.84 20.34 0.57
C ASP A 89 6.59 19.10 -0.30
N LYS A 90 7.08 17.93 0.12
CA LYS A 90 6.83 16.64 -0.54
C LYS A 90 5.38 16.17 -0.41
N SER A 91 4.63 16.67 0.56
CA SER A 91 3.25 16.27 0.77
C SER A 91 2.36 16.68 -0.40
N ASN A 92 1.32 15.89 -0.67
CA ASN A 92 0.46 16.13 -1.81
C ASN A 92 -0.37 17.40 -1.61
N LYS A 93 -0.10 18.44 -2.41
CA LYS A 93 -0.81 19.73 -2.39
C LYS A 93 -2.34 19.62 -2.55
N ARG A 94 -2.83 18.50 -3.11
CA ARG A 94 -4.26 18.22 -3.34
C ARG A 94 -4.87 17.25 -2.31
N SER A 95 -4.16 16.94 -1.23
CA SER A 95 -4.71 16.12 -0.15
C SER A 95 -5.95 16.80 0.44
N SER A 96 -7.07 16.09 0.50
CA SER A 96 -8.25 16.57 1.22
C SER A 96 -7.87 16.78 2.69
N SER A 97 -8.34 17.87 3.28
CA SER A 97 -8.20 18.08 4.72
C SER A 97 -8.87 16.95 5.50
N GLY A 98 -8.22 16.53 6.59
CA GLY A 98 -8.77 15.53 7.50
C GLY A 98 -9.92 16.10 8.36
N ARG A 99 -10.28 15.38 9.43
CA ARG A 99 -11.29 15.83 10.41
C ARG A 99 -10.98 17.22 10.98
N GLU A 100 -9.70 17.52 11.15
CA GLU A 100 -9.20 18.79 11.70
C GLU A 100 -9.23 19.97 10.71
N ALA A 101 -9.72 19.78 9.49
CA ALA A 101 -9.76 20.80 8.44
C ALA A 101 -8.40 21.45 8.08
N ILE A 102 -7.28 20.93 8.59
CA ILE A 102 -5.93 21.38 8.27
C ILE A 102 -5.63 21.10 6.80
N THR A 103 -5.35 22.17 6.04
CA THR A 103 -5.01 22.09 4.62
C THR A 103 -3.50 22.22 4.42
N HIS A 104 -3.01 21.71 3.28
CA HIS A 104 -1.63 21.91 2.85
C HIS A 104 -1.22 23.39 2.86
N LYS A 105 -2.11 24.26 2.37
CA LYS A 105 -1.90 25.71 2.36
C LYS A 105 -1.68 26.28 3.77
N LEU A 106 -2.36 25.75 4.78
CA LEU A 106 -2.20 26.18 6.17
C LEU A 106 -0.83 25.78 6.72
N LEU A 107 -0.37 24.56 6.39
CA LEU A 107 0.97 24.09 6.76
C LEU A 107 2.08 24.92 6.11
N CYS A 108 1.92 25.34 4.85
CA CYS A 108 2.90 26.20 4.18
C CYS A 108 2.93 27.65 4.71
N ASN A 109 1.83 28.13 5.30
CA ASN A 109 1.70 29.52 5.79
C ASN A 109 1.68 29.58 7.32
N MET A 110 2.27 28.59 7.99
CA MET A 110 2.36 28.59 9.45
C MET A 110 3.18 29.79 9.95
N SER A 111 2.75 30.39 11.06
CA SER A 111 3.52 31.44 11.73
C SER A 111 4.84 30.89 12.27
N GLY A 112 5.84 31.76 12.45
CA GLY A 112 7.19 31.36 12.88
C GLY A 112 7.25 30.59 14.21
N THR A 113 6.24 30.72 15.06
CA THR A 113 6.14 30.00 16.34
C THR A 113 5.49 28.62 16.24
N ALA A 114 4.65 28.38 15.22
CA ALA A 114 3.89 27.13 15.10
C ALA A 114 4.76 25.94 14.65
N GLY A 115 5.77 26.18 13.81
CA GLY A 115 6.70 25.15 13.34
C GLY A 115 7.46 24.45 14.48
N PRO A 116 8.16 25.19 15.37
CA PRO A 116 8.83 24.62 16.54
C PRO A 116 7.89 23.86 17.48
N CYS A 117 6.69 24.39 17.76
CA CYS A 117 5.69 23.69 18.59
C CYS A 117 5.26 22.36 17.99
N LEU A 118 5.00 22.32 16.68
CA LEU A 118 4.61 21.10 15.98
C LEU A 118 5.75 20.06 15.96
N LEU A 119 6.99 20.50 15.76
CA LEU A 119 8.16 19.64 15.82
C LEU A 119 8.33 18.99 17.20
N GLY A 120 8.20 19.78 18.27
CA GLY A 120 8.25 19.26 19.64
C GLY A 120 7.19 18.19 19.87
N ARG A 121 5.94 18.45 19.43
CA ARG A 121 4.84 17.51 19.59
C ARG A 121 5.03 16.20 18.81
N ILE A 122 5.67 16.25 17.65
CA ILE A 122 5.98 15.05 16.84
C ILE A 122 7.05 14.19 17.50
N ASN A 123 8.08 14.80 18.09
CA ASN A 123 9.18 14.08 18.72
C ASN A 123 8.82 13.52 20.11
N GLU A 124 7.76 14.01 20.73
CA GLU A 124 7.24 13.51 22.02
C GLU A 124 6.23 12.36 21.88
N ALA A 125 5.73 12.09 20.67
CA ALA A 125 4.66 11.13 20.38
C ALA A 125 5.22 9.75 20.02
#